data_AF-A0A147K190-F1
#
_entry.id   AF-A0A147K190-F1
#
_cell.length_a   1.000
_cell.length_b   1.000
_cell.length_c   1.000
_cell.angle_alpha   90.00
_cell.angle_beta   90.00
_cell.angle_gamma   90.00
#
_symmetry.space_group_name_H-M   'P 1'
#
loop_
_entity.id
_entity.type
_entity.pdbx_description
1 polymer ?
#
loop_
_entity_poly.entity_id
_entity_poly.type
_entity_poly.pdbx_seq_one_letter_code
_entity_poly.pdbx_strand_id
1 'polypeptide(L)'
;MLALTLLLIISASFLNLYEARKKSAELLGSNWEAKIIGEKLATAIDTVYVNGAKFSLGIELPESIGGHQYKVYLDNLKGQLIIESNDGEIVTTTVVCKNIKNFLLDRENLKNKIEIFWEESQICVGAR
;
A
#
# COMPACT_ATOMS: atom_id res chain seq x y z
N MET A 1 8.78 -9.74 -50.03
CA MET A 1 9.13 -8.65 -49.09
C MET A 1 7.91 -8.14 -48.34
N LEU A 2 6.84 -7.72 -49.03
CA LEU A 2 5.59 -7.19 -48.42
C LEU A 2 4.91 -8.14 -47.41
N ALA A 3 4.86 -9.45 -47.69
CA ALA A 3 4.27 -10.42 -46.77
C ALA A 3 5.06 -10.55 -45.45
N LEU A 4 6.39 -10.47 -45.52
CA LEU A 4 7.26 -10.55 -44.34
C LEU A 4 7.15 -9.29 -43.47
N THR A 5 7.10 -8.11 -44.10
CA THR A 5 6.90 -6.85 -43.37
C THR A 5 5.54 -6.80 -42.70
N LEU A 6 4.48 -7.30 -43.37
CA LEU A 6 3.14 -7.37 -42.79
C LEU A 6 3.12 -8.31 -41.56
N LEU A 7 3.75 -9.48 -41.68
CA LEU A 7 3.86 -10.45 -40.59
C LEU A 7 4.58 -9.86 -39.36
N LEU A 8 5.67 -9.13 -39.58
CA LEU A 8 6.42 -8.47 -38.51
C LEU A 8 5.60 -7.37 -37.82
N ILE A 9 4.87 -6.55 -38.58
CA ILE A 9 4.00 -5.49 -38.03
C ILE A 9 2.88 -6.09 -37.18
N ILE A 10 2.24 -7.15 -37.68
CA ILE A 10 1.18 -7.85 -36.96
C ILE A 10 1.74 -8.48 -35.67
N SER A 11 2.90 -9.14 -35.75
CA SER A 11 3.55 -9.75 -34.58
C SER A 11 3.93 -8.72 -33.52
N ALA A 12 4.51 -7.58 -33.92
CA ALA A 12 4.84 -6.49 -33.02
C ALA A 12 3.59 -5.90 -32.34
N SER A 13 2.47 -5.80 -33.07
CA SER A 13 1.20 -5.31 -32.53
C SER A 13 0.62 -6.25 -31.48
N PHE A 14 0.69 -7.57 -31.70
CA PHE A 14 0.28 -8.57 -30.71
C PHE A 14 1.17 -8.56 -29.46
N LEU A 15 2.49 -8.44 -29.62
CA LEU A 15 3.44 -8.29 -28.52
C LEU A 15 3.13 -7.05 -27.67
N ASN A 16 2.99 -5.89 -28.32
CA ASN A 16 2.67 -4.64 -27.64
C ASN A 16 1.34 -4.72 -26.88
N LEU A 17 0.31 -5.32 -27.48
CA LEU A 17 -1.00 -5.49 -26.83
C LEU A 17 -0.92 -6.45 -25.64
N TYR A 18 -0.15 -7.53 -25.75
CA TYR A 18 0.06 -8.49 -24.67
C TYR A 18 0.79 -7.85 -23.48
N GLU A 19 1.88 -7.13 -23.75
CA GLU A 19 2.62 -6.39 -22.72
C GLU A 19 1.76 -5.32 -22.05
N ALA A 20 0.98 -4.57 -22.83
CA ALA A 20 0.07 -3.56 -22.28
C ALA A 20 -0.99 -4.18 -21.35
N ARG A 21 -1.59 -5.31 -21.74
CA ARG A 21 -2.57 -6.02 -20.90
C ARG A 21 -1.94 -6.61 -19.65
N LYS A 22 -0.76 -7.19 -19.77
CA LYS A 22 0.00 -7.73 -18.63
C LYS A 22 0.28 -6.62 -17.61
N LYS A 23 0.85 -5.51 -18.06
CA LYS A 23 1.14 -4.34 -17.21
C LYS A 23 -0.13 -3.79 -16.55
N SER A 24 -1.25 -3.74 -17.29
CA SER A 24 -2.53 -3.31 -16.73
C SER A 24 -3.06 -4.25 -15.64
N ALA A 25 -2.87 -5.57 -15.78
CA ALA A 25 -3.28 -6.53 -14.77
C ALA A 25 -2.40 -6.45 -13.51
N GLU A 26 -1.08 -6.28 -13.68
CA GLU A 26 -0.12 -6.07 -12.58
C GLU A 26 -0.46 -4.79 -11.78
N LEU A 27 -0.74 -3.68 -12.47
CA LEU A 27 -1.17 -2.41 -11.87
C LEU A 27 -2.48 -2.53 -11.07
N LEU A 28 -3.46 -3.27 -11.60
CA LEU A 28 -4.71 -3.50 -10.88
C LEU A 28 -4.50 -4.35 -9.62
N GLY A 29 -3.59 -5.32 -9.67
CA GLY A 29 -3.17 -6.11 -8.51
C GLY A 29 -2.50 -5.24 -7.45
N SER A 30 -1.44 -4.52 -7.82
CA SER A 30 -0.67 -3.63 -6.94
C SER A 30 -1.54 -2.60 -6.22
N ASN A 31 -2.45 -1.94 -6.95
CA ASN A 31 -3.36 -0.96 -6.35
C ASN A 31 -4.35 -1.58 -5.37
N TRP A 32 -4.87 -2.77 -5.69
CA TRP A 32 -5.78 -3.48 -4.80
C TRP A 32 -5.08 -3.89 -3.50
N GLU A 33 -3.85 -4.36 -3.60
CA GLU A 33 -3.01 -4.73 -2.45
C GLU A 33 -2.67 -3.52 -1.58
N ALA A 34 -2.20 -2.43 -2.19
CA ALA A 34 -1.94 -1.17 -1.51
C ALA A 34 -3.19 -0.65 -0.78
N LYS A 35 -4.36 -0.79 -1.39
CA LYS A 35 -5.64 -0.46 -0.78
C LYS A 35 -5.97 -1.33 0.43
N ILE A 36 -5.79 -2.66 0.34
CA ILE A 36 -6.00 -3.57 1.48
C ILE A 36 -5.07 -3.21 2.65
N ILE A 37 -3.78 -2.93 2.36
CA ILE A 37 -2.82 -2.49 3.37
C ILE A 37 -3.30 -1.21 4.06
N GLY A 38 -3.69 -0.21 3.27
CA GLY A 38 -4.22 1.06 3.75
C GLY A 38 -5.48 0.90 4.61
N GLU A 39 -6.47 0.14 4.14
CA GLU A 39 -7.73 -0.09 4.86
C GLU A 39 -7.52 -0.87 6.16
N LYS A 40 -6.66 -1.90 6.15
CA LYS A 40 -6.36 -2.69 7.35
C LYS A 40 -5.65 -1.84 8.40
N LEU A 41 -4.68 -1.01 7.99
CA LEU A 41 -3.96 -0.14 8.89
C LEU A 41 -4.86 0.99 9.43
N ALA A 42 -5.67 1.63 8.58
CA ALA A 42 -6.63 2.64 8.99
C ALA A 42 -7.64 2.09 10.00
N THR A 43 -8.22 0.92 9.71
CA THR A 43 -9.17 0.25 10.62
C THR A 43 -8.53 -0.06 11.97
N ALA A 44 -7.28 -0.52 11.97
CA ALA A 44 -6.57 -0.84 13.20
C ALA A 44 -6.26 0.43 14.03
N ILE A 45 -5.85 1.53 13.39
CA ILE A 45 -5.66 2.83 14.03
C ILE A 45 -6.97 3.32 14.64
N ASP A 46 -8.05 3.31 13.86
CA ASP A 46 -9.36 3.78 14.34
C ASP A 46 -9.90 2.89 15.46
N THR A 47 -9.62 1.59 15.43
CA THR A 47 -9.95 0.67 16.53
C THR A 47 -9.21 1.07 17.81
N VAL A 48 -7.90 1.32 17.74
CA VAL A 48 -7.11 1.75 18.90
C VAL A 48 -7.57 3.13 19.40
N TYR A 49 -7.94 4.02 18.48
CA TYR A 49 -8.48 5.33 18.80
C TYR A 49 -9.78 5.23 19.62
N VAL A 50 -10.74 4.44 19.15
CA VAL A 50 -12.06 4.29 19.79
C VAL A 50 -11.96 3.58 21.14
N ASN A 51 -11.03 2.63 21.30
CA ASN A 51 -10.85 1.90 22.56
C ASN A 51 -10.00 2.65 23.60
N GLY A 52 -9.24 3.68 23.19
CA GLY A 52 -8.51 4.57 24.09
C GLY A 52 -7.18 4.03 24.64
N ALA A 53 -6.57 4.80 25.55
CA ALA A 53 -5.15 4.72 25.88
C ALA A 53 -4.61 3.40 26.45
N LYS A 54 -5.47 2.53 26.98
CA LYS A 54 -5.07 1.23 27.54
C LYS A 54 -5.07 0.09 26.52
N PHE A 55 -5.50 0.37 25.29
CA PHE A 55 -5.63 -0.61 24.24
C PHE A 55 -4.46 -0.51 23.26
N SER A 56 -3.86 -1.64 22.94
CA SER A 56 -2.93 -1.79 21.83
C SER A 56 -3.41 -2.89 20.90
N LEU A 57 -3.07 -2.77 19.62
CA LEU A 57 -3.41 -3.73 18.60
C LEU A 57 -2.20 -4.04 17.75
N GLY A 58 -1.88 -5.31 17.65
CA GLY A 58 -0.88 -5.80 16.71
C GLY A 58 -1.54 -6.40 15.48
N ILE A 59 -1.15 -5.93 14.31
CA ILE A 59 -1.61 -6.47 13.02
C ILE A 59 -0.42 -6.98 12.21
N GLU A 60 -0.65 -8.06 11.48
CA GLU A 60 0.27 -8.49 10.42
C GLU A 60 -0.22 -7.90 9.11
N LEU A 61 0.63 -7.17 8.41
CA LEU A 61 0.35 -6.73 7.05
C LEU A 61 0.85 -7.81 6.08
N PRO A 62 0.18 -8.01 4.93
CA PRO A 62 0.70 -8.94 3.95
C PRO A 62 2.10 -8.50 3.50
N GLU A 63 3.08 -9.39 3.71
CA GLU A 63 4.52 -9.16 3.51
C GLU A 63 4.86 -8.70 2.08
N SER A 64 4.08 -9.22 1.13
CA SER A 64 4.04 -8.88 -0.28
C SER A 64 2.96 -9.77 -0.89
N ILE A 65 1.91 -9.20 -1.43
CA ILE A 65 1.17 -9.90 -2.49
C ILE A 65 1.80 -9.35 -3.80
N GLY A 66 1.93 -10.17 -4.84
CA GLY A 66 2.55 -9.74 -6.11
C GLY A 66 4.07 -9.45 -6.13
N GLY A 67 4.76 -9.38 -4.98
CA GLY A 67 6.20 -9.09 -4.91
C GLY A 67 6.57 -7.60 -4.97
N HIS A 68 5.59 -6.70 -4.91
CA HIS A 68 5.80 -5.26 -4.83
C HIS A 68 6.27 -4.85 -3.43
N GLN A 69 7.07 -3.79 -3.36
CA GLN A 69 7.49 -3.20 -2.09
C GLN A 69 6.72 -1.90 -1.89
N TYR A 70 6.22 -1.71 -0.68
CA TYR A 70 5.42 -0.55 -0.31
C TYR A 70 6.14 0.28 0.74
N LYS A 71 5.93 1.60 0.67
CA LYS A 71 6.18 2.53 1.75
C LYS A 71 4.85 3.07 2.24
N VAL A 72 4.62 3.01 3.54
CA VAL A 72 3.40 3.53 4.15
C VAL A 72 3.77 4.67 5.10
N TYR A 73 3.18 5.84 4.90
CA TYR A 73 3.39 6.99 5.77
C TYR A 73 2.11 7.80 5.91
N LEU A 74 2.07 8.70 6.90
CA LEU A 74 0.91 9.51 7.19
C LEU A 74 1.09 10.95 6.68
N ASP A 75 0.16 11.44 5.88
CA ASP A 75 -0.06 12.86 5.64
C ASP A 75 -0.98 13.41 6.75
N ASN A 76 -0.36 13.94 7.80
CA ASN A 76 -1.06 14.49 8.96
C ASN A 76 -1.91 15.72 8.65
N LEU A 77 -1.61 16.47 7.58
CA LEU A 77 -2.41 17.63 7.19
C LEU A 77 -3.76 17.20 6.62
N LYS A 78 -3.78 16.07 5.91
CA LYS A 78 -5.00 15.54 5.28
C LYS A 78 -5.66 14.40 6.07
N GLY A 79 -4.99 13.85 7.08
CA GLY A 79 -5.45 12.66 7.80
C GLY A 79 -5.48 11.42 6.89
N GLN A 80 -4.50 11.29 6.00
CA GLN A 80 -4.44 10.24 4.99
C GLN A 80 -3.19 9.39 5.14
N LEU A 81 -3.36 8.08 5.16
CA LEU A 81 -2.29 7.14 4.88
C LEU A 81 -1.97 7.19 3.40
N ILE A 82 -0.68 7.30 3.09
CA ILE A 82 -0.15 7.24 1.75
C ILE A 82 0.60 5.92 1.63
N ILE A 83 0.20 5.11 0.66
CA ILE A 83 0.82 3.83 0.32
C ILE A 83 1.44 4.00 -1.06
N GLU A 84 2.76 4.09 -1.08
CA GLU A 84 3.55 4.26 -2.29
C GLU A 84 4.17 2.90 -2.66
N SER A 85 3.85 2.42 -3.86
CA SER A 85 4.55 1.29 -4.48
C SER A 85 5.87 1.76 -5.10
N ASN A 86 6.87 0.88 -5.15
CA ASN A 86 8.12 1.13 -5.88
C ASN A 86 7.91 1.52 -7.36
N ASP A 87 6.79 1.14 -7.96
CA ASP A 87 6.46 1.47 -9.35
C ASP A 87 5.91 2.92 -9.52
N GLY A 88 5.89 3.69 -8.43
CA GLY A 88 5.43 5.09 -8.39
C GLY A 88 3.91 5.24 -8.25
N GLU A 89 3.20 4.13 -8.05
CA GLU A 89 1.76 4.14 -7.76
C GLU A 89 1.51 4.60 -6.34
N ILE A 90 0.53 5.49 -6.17
CA ILE A 90 0.15 6.04 -4.88
C ILE A 90 -1.31 5.72 -4.64
N VAL A 91 -1.58 4.99 -3.57
CA VAL A 91 -2.91 4.78 -3.02
C VAL A 91 -3.02 5.56 -1.72
N THR A 92 -4.16 6.21 -1.51
CA THR A 92 -4.43 6.92 -0.27
C THR A 92 -5.62 6.31 0.47
N THR A 93 -5.56 6.32 1.80
CA THR A 93 -6.65 5.86 2.66
C THR A 93 -6.84 6.82 3.81
N THR A 94 -8.07 7.27 4.05
CA THR A 94 -8.38 8.21 5.13
C THR A 94 -8.46 7.48 6.47
N VAL A 95 -7.95 8.12 7.52
CA VAL A 95 -8.09 7.66 8.91
C VAL A 95 -8.97 8.64 9.67
N VAL A 96 -9.84 8.16 10.56
CA VAL A 96 -10.72 9.02 11.36
C VAL A 96 -9.94 9.73 12.46
N CYS A 97 -8.97 9.03 13.06
CA CYS A 97 -8.09 9.62 14.07
C CYS A 97 -7.17 10.70 13.47
N LYS A 98 -7.14 11.88 14.09
CA LYS A 98 -6.26 13.00 13.71
C LYS A 98 -5.02 13.15 14.59
N ASN A 99 -4.94 12.42 15.70
CA ASN A 99 -3.84 12.56 16.65
C ASN A 99 -2.88 11.37 16.56
N ILE A 100 -2.29 11.22 15.38
CA ILE A 100 -1.37 10.13 15.07
C ILE A 100 0.03 10.72 14.92
N LYS A 101 1.01 10.12 15.60
CA LYS A 101 2.41 10.48 15.47
C LYS A 101 2.89 10.13 14.06
N ASN A 102 3.69 11.00 13.45
CA ASN A 102 4.28 10.70 12.14
C ASN A 102 5.06 9.39 12.20
N PHE A 103 4.88 8.55 11.19
CA PHE A 103 5.58 7.29 11.04
C PHE A 103 5.87 7.02 9.55
N LEU A 104 6.84 6.15 9.34
CA LEU A 104 7.18 5.58 8.03
C LEU A 104 7.36 4.07 8.25
N LEU A 105 6.56 3.27 7.56
CA LEU A 105 6.74 1.83 7.48
C LEU A 105 7.35 1.53 6.11
N ASP A 106 8.59 1.06 6.12
CA ASP A 106 9.26 0.55 4.94
C ASP A 106 9.04 -0.97 4.79
N ARG A 107 9.65 -1.54 3.74
CA ARG A 107 9.58 -2.96 3.45
C ARG A 107 9.95 -3.82 4.67
N GLU A 108 11.00 -3.48 5.41
CA GLU A 108 11.45 -4.30 6.54
C GLU A 108 10.49 -4.17 7.73
N ASN A 109 9.89 -2.99 7.94
CA ASN A 109 8.85 -2.82 8.95
C ASN A 109 7.61 -3.65 8.63
N LEU A 110 7.18 -3.66 7.36
CA LEU A 110 5.98 -4.38 6.90
C LEU A 110 6.10 -5.91 6.99
N LYS A 111 7.32 -6.46 7.10
CA LYS A 111 7.54 -7.88 7.39
C LYS A 111 7.23 -8.28 8.83
N ASN A 112 7.27 -7.31 9.73
CA ASN A 112 7.09 -7.53 11.14
C ASN A 112 5.64 -7.26 11.53
N LYS A 113 5.31 -7.63 12.76
CA LYS A 113 4.02 -7.27 13.34
C LYS A 113 4.01 -5.77 13.58
N ILE A 114 3.01 -5.10 13.04
CA ILE A 114 2.81 -3.66 13.26
C ILE A 114 2.00 -3.51 14.54
N GLU A 115 2.58 -2.89 15.55
CA GLU A 115 1.91 -2.54 16.79
C GLU A 115 1.42 -1.09 16.74
N ILE A 116 0.16 -0.92 17.14
CA ILE A 116 -0.54 0.35 17.19
C ILE A 116 -1.01 0.55 18.62
N PHE A 117 -0.61 1.65 19.24
CA PHE A 117 -0.85 1.90 20.66
C PHE A 117 -0.84 3.39 20.96
N TRP A 118 -1.33 3.76 22.13
CA TRP A 118 -1.24 5.13 22.62
C TRP A 118 0.08 5.39 23.34
N GLU A 119 0.74 6.48 22.97
CA GLU A 119 1.87 7.06 23.69
C GLU A 119 1.48 8.47 24.12
N GLU A 120 1.36 8.69 25.43
CA GLU A 120 0.92 9.95 26.03
C GLU A 120 -0.47 10.39 25.54
N SER A 121 -0.50 11.16 24.46
CA SER A 121 -1.71 11.72 23.85
C SER A 121 -1.85 11.40 22.38
N GLN A 122 -0.92 10.66 21.77
CA GLN A 122 -0.93 10.35 20.34
C GLN A 122 -0.95 8.85 20.08
N ILE A 123 -1.53 8.45 18.96
CA ILE A 123 -1.41 7.07 18.47
C ILE A 123 -0.06 6.91 17.79
N CYS A 124 0.69 5.90 18.20
CA CYS A 124 1.93 5.47 17.60
C CYS A 124 1.69 4.21 16.77
N VAL A 125 2.40 4.14 15.65
CA VAL A 125 2.42 2.98 14.75
C VAL A 125 3.88 2.60 14.54
N GLY A 126 4.25 1.36 14.85
CA GLY A 126 5.62 0.88 14.70
C GLY A 126 5.70 -0.62 14.51
N ALA A 127 6.77 -1.09 13.87
CA ALA A 127 7.07 -2.50 13.72
C ALA A 127 7.78 -3.05 14.98
N ARG A 128 7.35 -4.22 15.46
CA ARG A 128 7.94 -4.95 16.58
C ARG A 128 8.01 -6.45 16.33
#